data_AF-W2TGY9-F1
#
_entry.id   AF-W2TGY9-F1
#
_cell.length_a   1.000
_cell.length_b   1.000
_cell.length_c   1.000
_cell.angle_alpha   90.00
_cell.angle_beta   90.00
_cell.angle_gamma   90.00
#
_symmetry.space_group_name_H-M   'P 1'
#
loop_
_entity.id
_entity.type
_entity.pdbx_description
1 polymer ?
#
loop_
_entity_poly.entity_id
_entity_poly.type
_entity_poly.pdbx_seq_one_letter_code
_entity_poly.pdbx_strand_id
1 'polypeptide(L)'
;MFNLGNLSGSIYLNSILVGSLRYSTNLVCGLLDFKFVCFGRKMAHIACQLLVIGSLVLSATILYTGYAATYGEVIRICVLIVCAMSSQIVIVNSVTCNELFPTSIRTLCYSFVQLFSRLGIVVAPHVYSWEEICHYLPYTSLIAVAVLDVILFEILLPETKNKPLEDHIVKKPKKNTGNV
;
A
#
# COMPACT_ATOMS: atom_id res chain seq x y z
N MET A 1 1.77 10.66 7.62
CA MET A 1 2.53 11.90 7.89
C MET A 1 2.26 12.49 9.27
N PHE A 2 1.16 12.12 9.95
CA PHE A 2 0.78 12.69 11.25
C PHE A 2 1.71 12.41 12.45
N ASN A 3 2.73 11.54 12.31
CA ASN A 3 3.69 11.23 13.39
C ASN A 3 5.13 11.73 13.07
N LEU A 4 5.37 12.40 11.93
CA LEU A 4 6.72 12.88 11.57
C LEU A 4 7.32 13.91 12.55
N GLY A 5 6.47 14.56 13.35
CA GLY A 5 6.90 15.47 14.41
C GLY A 5 7.37 14.77 15.70
N ASN A 6 6.99 13.51 15.90
CA ASN A 6 7.40 12.71 17.07
C ASN A 6 8.68 11.88 16.82
N LEU A 7 9.17 11.91 15.58
CA LEU A 7 10.40 11.24 15.15
C LEU A 7 11.61 12.11 15.47
N SER A 8 12.61 11.52 16.13
CA SER A 8 13.90 12.15 16.45
C SER A 8 14.47 12.95 15.26
N GLY A 9 14.84 14.20 15.49
CA GLY A 9 15.43 15.11 14.49
C GLY A 9 14.50 16.22 13.98
N SER A 10 14.98 16.98 12.98
CA SER A 10 14.21 18.07 12.38
C SER A 10 13.13 17.54 11.43
N ILE A 11 11.91 18.05 11.58
CA ILE A 11 10.74 17.73 10.74
C ILE A 11 11.05 17.96 9.25
N TYR A 12 11.84 18.99 8.94
CA TYR A 12 12.25 19.32 7.57
C TYR A 12 13.20 18.25 7.00
N LEU A 13 14.16 17.77 7.79
CA LEU A 13 15.08 16.72 7.35
C LEU A 13 14.35 15.39 7.12
N ASN A 14 13.44 15.03 8.02
CA ASN A 14 12.59 13.84 7.85
C ASN A 14 11.75 13.93 6.56
N SER A 15 11.19 15.11 6.27
CA SER A 15 10.38 15.32 5.08
C SER A 15 11.19 15.23 3.78
N ILE A 16 12.40 15.81 3.75
CA ILE A 16 13.32 15.71 2.61
C ILE A 16 13.72 14.24 2.39
N LEU A 17 14.09 13.53 3.45
CA LEU A 17 14.47 12.11 3.37
C LEU A 17 13.34 11.24 2.84
N VAL A 18 12.11 11.39 3.34
CA VAL A 18 10.94 10.67 2.79
C VAL A 18 10.74 11.00 1.31
N GLY A 19 10.84 12.28 0.93
CA GLY A 19 10.69 12.72 -0.45
C GLY A 19 11.71 12.08 -1.39
N SER A 20 12.99 12.13 -1.02
CA SER A 20 14.09 11.53 -1.77
C SER A 20 13.97 10.00 -1.87
N LEU A 21 13.60 9.33 -0.78
CA LEU A 21 13.39 7.88 -0.77
C LEU A 21 12.21 7.47 -1.65
N ARG A 22 11.11 8.22 -1.61
CA ARG A 22 9.95 7.99 -2.49
C ARG A 22 10.33 8.07 -3.96
N TYR A 23 11.03 9.13 -4.34
CA TYR A 23 11.45 9.32 -5.73
C TYR A 23 12.36 8.17 -6.18
N SER A 24 13.38 7.85 -5.37
CA SER A 24 14.35 6.80 -5.68
C SER A 24 13.68 5.43 -5.79
N THR A 25 12.78 5.09 -4.87
CA THR A 25 12.06 3.81 -4.90
C THR A 25 11.14 3.73 -6.11
N ASN A 26 10.40 4.79 -6.44
CA ASN A 26 9.50 4.81 -7.60
C ASN A 26 10.30 4.58 -8.89
N LEU A 27 11.48 5.21 -9.01
CA LEU A 27 12.36 5.05 -10.16
C LEU A 27 12.88 3.62 -10.26
N VAL A 28 13.34 3.03 -9.16
CA VAL A 28 13.84 1.63 -9.13
C VAL A 28 12.72 0.65 -9.47
N CYS A 29 11.53 0.79 -8.88
CA CYS A 29 10.38 -0.05 -9.21
C CYS A 29 9.99 0.07 -10.69
N GLY A 30 9.97 1.29 -11.25
CA GLY A 30 9.69 1.50 -12.67
C GLY A 30 10.73 0.87 -13.59
N LEU A 31 12.01 0.98 -13.25
CA LEU A 31 13.11 0.35 -14.01
C LEU A 31 13.07 -1.18 -13.92
N LEU A 32 12.73 -1.73 -12.75
CA LEU A 32 12.57 -3.17 -12.55
C LEU A 32 11.38 -3.72 -13.34
N ASP A 33 10.25 -3.01 -13.36
CA ASP A 33 9.06 -3.37 -14.16
C ASP A 33 9.38 -3.37 -15.67
N PHE A 34 10.19 -2.41 -16.14
CA PHE A 34 10.62 -2.34 -17.54
C PHE A 34 11.64 -3.44 -17.91
N LYS A 35 12.57 -3.76 -17.02
CA LYS A 35 13.68 -4.68 -17.31
C LYS A 35 13.33 -6.16 -17.09
N PHE A 36 12.40 -6.48 -16.20
CA PHE A 36 12.06 -7.86 -15.85
C PHE A 36 10.64 -8.25 -16.31
N VAL A 37 10.56 -8.99 -17.42
CA VAL A 37 9.31 -9.55 -17.96
C VAL A 37 8.62 -10.51 -16.97
N CYS A 38 9.37 -11.14 -16.06
CA CYS A 38 8.83 -12.00 -14.99
C CYS A 38 8.28 -11.25 -13.77
N PHE A 39 8.45 -9.93 -13.65
CA PHE A 39 7.94 -9.19 -12.49
C PHE A 39 6.43 -8.94 -12.64
N GLY A 40 5.63 -9.88 -12.15
CA GLY A 40 4.16 -9.76 -12.10
C GLY A 40 3.71 -8.58 -11.24
N ARG A 41 2.50 -8.05 -11.49
CA ARG A 41 1.90 -7.01 -10.64
C ARG A 41 1.72 -7.50 -9.19
N LYS A 42 1.36 -8.78 -9.02
CA LYS A 42 1.24 -9.43 -7.71
C LYS A 42 2.60 -9.54 -7.00
N MET A 43 3.66 -9.90 -7.72
CA MET A 43 5.02 -9.98 -7.16
C MET A 43 5.52 -8.62 -6.70
N ALA A 44 5.26 -7.56 -7.47
CA ALA A 44 5.58 -6.20 -7.09
C ALA A 44 4.84 -5.76 -5.82
N HIS A 45 3.53 -6.05 -5.75
CA HIS A 45 2.71 -5.77 -4.57
C HIS A 45 3.23 -6.52 -3.34
N ILE A 46 3.41 -7.85 -3.45
CA ILE A 46 3.90 -8.69 -2.35
C ILE A 46 5.29 -8.24 -1.88
N ALA A 47 6.22 -7.94 -2.78
CA ALA A 47 7.56 -7.49 -2.40
C ALA A 47 7.52 -6.18 -1.62
N CYS A 48 6.76 -5.18 -2.09
CA CYS A 48 6.62 -3.90 -1.38
C CYS A 48 5.96 -4.09 -0.01
N GLN A 49 4.90 -4.90 0.04
CA GLN A 49 4.11 -5.11 1.24
C GLN A 49 4.88 -5.93 2.30
N LEU A 50 5.70 -6.90 1.89
CA LEU A 50 6.62 -7.62 2.79
C LEU A 50 7.66 -6.68 3.41
N LEU A 51 8.20 -5.73 2.63
CA LEU A 51 9.13 -4.72 3.17
C LEU A 51 8.45 -3.80 4.20
N VAL A 52 7.19 -3.43 3.97
CA VAL A 52 6.39 -2.66 4.93
C VAL A 52 6.16 -3.47 6.21
N ILE A 53 5.67 -4.70 6.10
CA ILE A 53 5.42 -5.57 7.25
C ILE A 53 6.70 -5.81 8.04
N GLY A 54 7.82 -6.13 7.37
CA GLY A 54 9.11 -6.33 8.03
C GLY A 54 9.59 -5.09 8.79
N SER A 55 9.44 -3.91 8.21
CA SER A 55 9.80 -2.64 8.86
C SER A 55 8.91 -2.32 10.07
N LEU A 56 7.61 -2.64 9.99
CA LEU A 56 6.66 -2.46 11.08
C LEU A 56 6.90 -3.45 12.22
N VAL A 57 7.17 -4.72 11.90
CA VAL A 57 7.51 -5.77 12.88
C VAL A 57 8.79 -5.40 13.63
N LEU A 58 9.84 -4.98 12.90
CA LEU A 58 11.09 -4.53 13.53
C LEU A 58 10.84 -3.35 14.49
N SER A 59 10.05 -2.37 14.06
CA SER A 59 9.67 -1.22 14.92
C SER A 59 8.89 -1.68 16.16
N ALA A 60 7.93 -2.60 16.01
CA ALA A 60 7.14 -3.13 17.12
C ALA A 60 7.99 -3.93 18.12
N THR A 61 8.95 -4.75 17.64
CA THR A 61 9.85 -5.52 18.51
C THR A 61 10.77 -4.61 19.34
N ILE A 62 11.30 -3.54 18.75
CA ILE A 62 12.14 -2.58 19.48
C ILE A 62 11.33 -1.86 20.56
N LEU A 63 10.07 -1.51 20.28
CA LEU A 63 9.17 -0.89 21.25
C LEU A 63 8.78 -1.86 22.38
N TYR A 64 8.52 -3.13 22.06
CA TYR A 64 8.17 -4.16 23.05
C TYR A 64 9.33 -4.46 24.01
N THR A 65 10.57 -4.47 23.50
CA THR A 65 11.77 -4.76 24.30
C THR A 65 12.22 -3.58 25.18
N GLY A 66 11.58 -2.41 25.07
CA GLY A 66 11.85 -1.25 25.91
C GLY A 66 13.14 -0.48 25.57
N TYR A 67 13.86 -0.87 24.51
CA TYR A 67 15.09 -0.19 24.06
C TYR A 67 14.81 0.98 23.09
N ALA A 68 13.61 1.57 23.15
CA ALA A 68 13.18 2.66 22.27
C ALA A 68 14.12 3.87 22.33
N ALA A 69 14.67 4.18 23.52
CA ALA A 69 15.59 5.31 23.70
C ALA A 69 16.96 5.07 23.04
N THR A 70 17.44 3.83 22.98
CA THR A 70 18.74 3.47 22.39
C THR A 70 18.65 3.30 20.88
N TYR A 71 17.54 2.75 20.38
CA TYR A 71 17.34 2.44 18.95
C TYR A 71 16.32 3.37 18.26
N GLY A 72 16.11 4.57 18.78
CA GLY A 72 15.17 5.55 18.20
C GLY A 72 15.47 5.89 16.74
N GLU A 73 16.75 5.98 16.36
CA GLU A 73 17.16 6.22 14.96
C GLU A 73 16.82 5.04 14.03
N VAL A 74 16.83 3.80 14.55
CA VAL A 74 16.44 2.61 13.77
C VAL A 74 14.94 2.63 13.50
N ILE A 75 14.12 2.90 14.54
CA ILE A 75 12.67 3.08 14.38
C ILE A 75 12.37 4.18 13.37
N ARG A 76 13.11 5.29 13.43
CA ARG A 76 12.99 6.38 12.47
C ARG A 76 13.23 5.92 11.04
N ILE A 77 14.33 5.24 10.76
CA ILE A 77 14.63 4.71 9.42
C ILE A 77 13.52 3.74 8.96
N CYS A 78 13.05 2.84 9.83
CA CYS A 78 11.97 1.92 9.52
C CYS A 78 10.68 2.65 9.13
N VAL A 79 10.25 3.66 9.89
CA VAL A 79 9.04 4.44 9.60
C VAL A 79 9.20 5.26 8.31
N LEU A 80 10.41 5.78 8.04
CA LEU A 80 10.72 6.46 6.78
C LEU A 80 10.60 5.50 5.57
N ILE A 81 11.09 4.26 5.71
CA ILE A 81 10.94 3.21 4.69
C ILE A 81 9.46 2.88 4.47
N VAL A 82 8.67 2.69 5.53
CA VAL A 82 7.21 2.46 5.42
C VAL A 82 6.54 3.62 4.68
N CYS A 83 6.89 4.87 5.00
CA CYS A 83 6.36 6.04 4.31
C CYS A 83 6.76 6.09 2.83
N ALA A 84 7.96 5.61 2.48
CA ALA A 84 8.43 5.53 1.10
C ALA A 84 7.74 4.41 0.30
N MET A 85 7.58 3.22 0.89
CA MET A 85 6.94 2.08 0.23
C MET A 85 5.42 2.30 0.05
N SER A 86 4.78 3.09 0.92
CA SER A 86 3.35 3.41 0.81
C SER A 86 2.97 4.00 -0.55
N SER A 87 3.86 4.78 -1.19
CA SER A 87 3.57 5.32 -2.52
C SER A 87 3.62 4.25 -3.61
N GLN A 88 4.51 3.26 -3.50
CA GLN A 88 4.57 2.15 -4.45
C GLN A 88 3.26 1.36 -4.45
N ILE A 89 2.75 1.05 -3.27
CA ILE A 89 1.53 0.25 -3.09
C ILE A 89 0.34 0.94 -3.76
N VAL A 90 0.20 2.27 -3.58
CA VAL A 90 -0.85 3.04 -4.25
C VAL A 90 -0.69 3.00 -5.77
N ILE A 91 0.53 3.12 -6.30
CA ILE A 91 0.77 3.05 -7.76
C ILE A 91 0.40 1.67 -8.30
N VAL A 92 0.83 0.59 -7.64
CA VAL A 92 0.51 -0.79 -8.06
C VAL A 92 -1.00 -1.04 -8.01
N ASN A 93 -1.69 -0.56 -6.97
CA ASN A 93 -3.14 -0.70 -6.85
C ASN A 93 -3.89 0.09 -7.94
N SER A 94 -3.43 1.31 -8.25
CA SER A 94 -3.99 2.13 -9.33
C SER A 94 -3.81 1.48 -10.70
N VAL A 95 -2.63 0.91 -10.97
CA VAL A 95 -2.38 0.20 -12.24
C VAL A 95 -3.21 -1.07 -12.33
N THR A 96 -3.30 -1.85 -11.26
CA THR A 96 -4.12 -3.07 -11.21
C THR A 96 -5.61 -2.75 -11.44
N CYS A 97 -6.12 -1.64 -10.89
CA CYS A 97 -7.48 -1.17 -11.18
C CYS A 97 -7.66 -0.81 -12.67
N ASN A 98 -6.67 -0.18 -13.29
CA ASN A 98 -6.74 0.18 -14.71
C ASN A 98 -6.72 -1.05 -15.63
N GLU A 99 -6.02 -2.11 -15.23
CA GLU A 99 -5.95 -3.38 -15.95
C GLU A 99 -7.23 -4.22 -15.77
N LEU A 100 -7.88 -4.15 -14.59
CA LEU A 100 -9.06 -4.96 -14.26
C LEU A 100 -10.38 -4.40 -14.80
N PHE A 101 -10.50 -3.07 -14.91
CA PHE A 101 -11.77 -2.42 -15.28
C PHE A 101 -11.74 -1.83 -16.70
N PRO A 102 -12.79 -2.05 -17.53
CA PRO A 102 -12.91 -1.44 -18.85
C PRO A 102 -13.12 0.08 -18.73
N THR A 103 -12.69 0.81 -19.76
CA THR A 103 -12.65 2.28 -19.80
C THR A 103 -13.98 2.95 -19.40
N SER A 104 -15.11 2.35 -19.77
CA SER A 104 -16.46 2.86 -19.49
C SER A 104 -16.80 2.98 -18.00
N ILE A 105 -16.26 2.11 -17.13
CA ILE A 105 -16.56 2.11 -15.68
C ILE A 105 -15.34 2.43 -14.81
N ARG A 106 -14.15 2.50 -15.41
CA ARG A 106 -12.88 2.70 -14.70
C ARG A 106 -12.88 3.93 -13.80
N THR A 107 -13.37 5.08 -14.27
CA THR A 107 -13.43 6.32 -13.49
C THR A 107 -14.34 6.20 -12.27
N LEU A 108 -15.46 5.48 -12.40
CA LEU A 108 -16.40 5.23 -11.30
C LEU A 108 -15.76 4.33 -10.23
N CYS A 109 -15.16 3.22 -10.65
CA CYS A 109 -14.47 2.29 -9.75
C CYS A 109 -13.31 2.97 -9.03
N TYR A 110 -12.50 3.75 -9.75
CA TYR A 110 -11.37 4.48 -9.18
C TYR A 110 -11.82 5.50 -8.12
N SER A 111 -12.92 6.21 -8.39
CA SER A 111 -13.51 7.14 -7.43
C SER A 111 -13.95 6.43 -6.15
N PHE A 112 -14.57 5.25 -6.27
CA PHE A 112 -14.98 4.43 -5.13
C PHE A 112 -13.78 4.00 -4.28
N VAL A 113 -12.72 3.46 -4.90
CA VAL A 113 -11.48 3.09 -4.21
C VAL A 113 -10.86 4.30 -3.49
N GLN A 114 -10.86 5.47 -4.13
CA GLN A 114 -10.33 6.69 -3.54
C GLN A 114 -11.14 7.16 -2.33
N LEU A 115 -12.46 6.95 -2.30
CA LEU A 115 -13.29 7.26 -1.13
C LEU A 115 -12.86 6.42 0.09
N PHE A 116 -12.69 5.10 -0.07
CA PHE A 116 -12.21 4.24 1.02
C PHE A 116 -10.79 4.61 1.47
N SER A 117 -9.91 4.94 0.54
CA SER A 117 -8.57 5.43 0.87
C SER A 117 -8.63 6.70 1.74
N ARG A 118 -9.53 7.64 1.44
CA ARG A 118 -9.70 8.86 2.25
C ARG A 118 -10.31 8.57 3.62
N LEU A 119 -11.24 7.62 3.72
CA LEU A 119 -11.76 7.17 5.02
C LEU A 119 -10.64 6.60 5.89
N GLY A 120 -9.73 5.81 5.31
CA GLY A 120 -8.54 5.31 6.01
C GLY A 120 -7.66 6.43 6.58
N ILE A 121 -7.49 7.54 5.84
CA ILE A 121 -6.72 8.71 6.31
C ILE A 121 -7.40 9.39 7.51
N VAL A 122 -8.74 9.44 7.53
CA VAL A 122 -9.51 10.02 8.65
C VAL A 122 -9.41 9.12 9.90
N VAL A 123 -9.44 7.80 9.72
CA VAL A 123 -9.32 6.83 10.83
C VAL A 123 -7.88 6.73 11.36
N ALA A 124 -6.88 6.93 10.51
CA ALA A 124 -5.47 6.79 10.86
C ALA A 124 -5.04 7.53 12.15
N PRO A 125 -5.28 8.84 12.35
CA PRO A 125 -4.87 9.54 13.58
C PRO A 125 -5.52 8.98 14.84
N HIS A 126 -6.76 8.45 14.77
CA HIS A 126 -7.41 7.84 15.92
C HIS A 126 -6.71 6.57 16.40
N VAL A 127 -6.09 5.81 15.48
CA VAL A 127 -5.29 4.64 15.84
C VAL A 127 -4.02 5.03 16.59
N TYR A 128 -3.41 6.17 16.23
CA TYR A 128 -2.24 6.69 16.95
C TYR A 128 -2.61 7.25 18.33
N SER A 129 -3.83 7.73 18.55
CA SER A 129 -4.28 8.15 19.88
C SER A 129 -4.28 7.01 20.91
N TRP A 130 -4.31 5.74 20.48
CA TRP A 130 -4.20 4.59 21.38
C TRP A 130 -2.78 4.35 21.91
N GLU A 131 -1.78 5.10 21.42
CA GLU A 131 -0.41 5.08 21.94
C GLU A 131 -0.35 5.46 23.43
N GLU A 132 -1.25 6.32 23.90
CA GLU A 132 -1.32 6.77 25.30
C GLU A 132 -1.59 5.64 26.29
N ILE A 133 -2.28 4.57 25.85
CA ILE A 133 -2.59 3.40 26.68
C ILE A 133 -1.46 2.39 26.59
N CYS A 134 -0.95 2.12 25.39
CA CYS A 134 0.13 1.17 25.13
C CYS A 134 0.94 1.60 23.88
N HIS A 135 2.24 1.87 24.07
CA HIS A 135 3.13 2.33 22.99
C HIS A 135 3.24 1.37 21.78
N TYR A 136 2.95 0.08 21.93
CA TYR A 136 3.04 -0.93 20.85
C TYR A 136 1.75 -1.09 20.02
N LEU A 137 0.61 -0.64 20.54
CA LEU A 137 -0.73 -0.85 19.98
C LEU A 137 -0.93 -0.28 18.54
N PRO A 138 -0.45 0.94 18.21
CA PRO A 138 -0.59 1.47 16.85
C PRO A 138 0.22 0.65 15.83
N TYR A 139 1.42 0.18 16.19
CA TYR A 139 2.25 -0.61 15.28
C TYR A 139 1.65 -2.00 15.04
N THR A 140 1.12 -2.66 16.07
CA THR A 140 0.48 -3.98 15.92
C THR A 140 -0.79 -3.94 15.08
N SER A 141 -1.61 -2.89 15.23
CA SER A 141 -2.83 -2.74 14.41
C SER A 141 -2.50 -2.46 12.94
N LEU A 142 -1.46 -1.66 12.66
CA LEU A 142 -0.97 -1.46 11.29
C LEU A 142 -0.45 -2.75 10.66
N ILE A 143 0.26 -3.59 11.42
CA ILE A 143 0.70 -4.91 10.94
C ILE A 143 -0.51 -5.78 10.59
N ALA A 144 -1.52 -5.83 11.45
CA ALA A 144 -2.72 -6.63 11.21
C ALA A 144 -3.45 -6.19 9.93
N VAL A 145 -3.61 -4.88 9.72
CA VAL A 145 -4.21 -4.33 8.49
C VAL A 145 -3.34 -4.62 7.26
N ALA A 146 -2.02 -4.48 7.37
CA ALA A 146 -1.10 -4.75 6.26
C ALA A 146 -1.11 -6.22 5.84
N VAL A 147 -1.15 -7.15 6.80
CA VAL A 147 -1.26 -8.60 6.55
C VAL A 147 -2.60 -8.94 5.91
N LEU A 148 -3.69 -8.36 6.42
CA LEU A 148 -5.02 -8.54 5.83
C LEU A 148 -5.05 -8.07 4.37
N ASP A 149 -4.43 -6.92 4.08
CA ASP A 149 -4.31 -6.39 2.72
C ASP A 149 -3.54 -7.34 1.79
N VAL A 150 -2.41 -7.93 2.22
CA VAL A 150 -1.70 -8.96 1.43
C VAL A 150 -2.62 -10.12 1.08
N ILE A 151 -3.29 -10.67 2.10
CA ILE A 151 -4.12 -11.87 1.96
C ILE A 151 -5.29 -11.59 1.04
N LEU A 152 -6.00 -10.47 1.24
CA LEU A 152 -7.12 -10.09 0.39
C LEU A 152 -6.66 -9.81 -1.04
N PHE A 153 -5.54 -9.12 -1.23
CA PHE A 153 -4.98 -8.87 -2.56
C PHE A 153 -4.62 -10.18 -3.26
N GLU A 154 -4.03 -11.14 -2.55
CA GLU A 154 -3.61 -12.42 -3.10
C GLU A 154 -4.77 -13.35 -3.48
N ILE A 155 -5.83 -13.39 -2.64
CA ILE A 155 -6.99 -14.27 -2.85
C ILE A 155 -7.98 -13.66 -3.85
N LEU A 156 -8.25 -12.36 -3.74
CA LEU A 156 -9.34 -11.71 -4.46
C LEU A 156 -8.94 -11.27 -5.87
N LEU A 157 -7.66 -10.95 -6.10
CA LEU A 157 -7.18 -10.47 -7.39
C LEU A 157 -6.50 -11.59 -8.19
N PRO A 158 -7.08 -12.03 -9.31
CA PRO A 158 -6.39 -12.91 -10.24
C PRO A 158 -5.22 -12.17 -10.91
N GLU A 159 -4.14 -12.88 -11.22
CA GLU A 159 -3.00 -12.32 -11.96
C GLU A 159 -3.47 -11.67 -13.28
N THR A 160 -3.30 -10.35 -13.39
CA THR A 160 -3.71 -9.53 -14.54
C THR A 160 -2.62 -9.43 -15.62
N LYS A 161 -1.37 -9.85 -15.33
CA LYS A 161 -0.28 -9.74 -16.30
C LYS A 161 -0.51 -10.67 -17.50
N ASN A 162 -0.46 -10.11 -18.71
CA ASN A 162 -0.59 -10.77 -20.02
C ASN A 162 -1.98 -11.28 -20.40
N LYS A 163 -3.07 -10.85 -19.74
CA LYS A 163 -4.42 -11.09 -20.25
C LYS A 163 -4.86 -9.89 -21.09
N PRO A 164 -5.38 -10.09 -22.32
CA PRO A 164 -5.92 -9.00 -23.12
C PRO A 164 -7.08 -8.35 -22.35
N LEU A 165 -7.13 -7.02 -22.36
CA LEU A 165 -8.27 -6.28 -21.81
C LEU A 165 -9.51 -6.69 -22.61
N GLU A 166 -10.50 -7.29 -21.94
CA GLU A 166 -11.83 -7.43 -22.51
C GLU A 166 -12.48 -6.05 -22.53
N ASP A 167 -12.36 -5.38 -23.69
CA ASP A 167 -12.82 -4.01 -23.94
C ASP A 167 -14.35 -3.85 -23.84
N HIS A 168 -15.08 -4.95 -23.70
CA HIS A 168 -16.53 -4.97 -23.71
C HIS A 168 -17.10 -5.79 -22.56
N ILE A 169 -18.00 -5.16 -21.80
CA ILE A 169 -18.97 -5.90 -20.99
C ILE A 169 -19.72 -6.78 -21.98
N VAL A 170 -19.46 -8.09 -21.97
CA VAL A 170 -20.19 -9.05 -22.80
C VAL A 170 -21.66 -8.87 -22.45
N LYS A 171 -22.42 -8.19 -23.32
CA LYS A 171 -23.87 -8.13 -23.19
C LYS A 171 -24.33 -9.58 -23.22
N LYS A 172 -24.91 -10.07 -22.12
CA LYS A 172 -25.66 -11.33 -22.13
C LYS A 172 -26.51 -11.32 -23.40
N PRO A 173 -26.40 -12.33 -24.29
CA PRO A 173 -27.21 -12.35 -25.48
C PRO A 173 -28.67 -12.23 -25.05
N LYS A 174 -29.38 -11.24 -25.60
CA LYS A 174 -30.83 -11.17 -25.47
C LYS A 174 -31.32 -12.54 -25.92
N LYS A 175 -31.96 -13.28 -25.01
CA LYS A 175 -32.73 -14.48 -25.36
C LYS A 175 -33.71 -14.00 -26.43
N ASN A 176 -33.47 -14.38 -27.68
CA ASN A 176 -34.47 -14.21 -28.73
C ASN A 176 -35.66 -15.05 -28.30
N THR A 177 -36.63 -14.41 -27.66
CA THR A 177 -38.01 -14.90 -27.65
C THR A 177 -38.52 -14.70 -29.08
N GLY A 178 -38.03 -15.54 -29.98
CA GLY A 178 -38.57 -15.69 -31.33
C GLY A 178 -39.75 -16.64 -31.25
N ASN A 179 -40.91 -16.10 -31.61
CA ASN A 179 -42.06 -16.75 -32.27
C ASN A 179 -41.91 -18.25 -32.53
N VAL A 180 -42.81 -19.08 -31.99
CA VAL A 180 -43.99 -19.63 -32.69
C VAL A 180 -45.09 -19.84 -31.66
#